data_AF-A0A1X2LX65-F1
#
_entry.id   AF-A0A1X2LX65-F1
#
_cell.length_a   1.000
_cell.length_b   1.000
_cell.length_c   1.000
_cell.angle_alpha   90.00
_cell.angle_beta   90.00
_cell.angle_gamma   90.00
#
_symmetry.space_group_name_H-M   'P 1'
#
loop_
_entity.id
_entity.type
_entity.pdbx_description
1 polymer ?
#
loop_
_entity_poly.entity_id
_entity_poly.type
_entity_poly.pdbx_seq_one_letter_code
_entity_poly.pdbx_strand_id
1 'polypeptide(L)'
;MRPPRPTTSRPFSEPEGTTNKHMHFEANPPEVNSGNMYAGPGPDSLWAAASAWRSLDTEMTAVQRMFNRTLLCLMDAWQGPAATQVMEATKPFVRWLAELCEQLSEVEMQIYQIERAYEWARREVVHPTQIYRNRAEKWLLINNNVLGQNNAAIADLDQEYDDFWDEDGEVMRDYRLRVSDALAQLTPWKPPPPIANKTGLVAPAPLSTVLSRTGA
;
A
#
# COMPACT_ATOMS: atom_id res chain seq x y z
N MET A 1 15.05 23.42 -30.23
CA MET A 1 13.70 24.02 -30.04
C MET A 1 12.71 23.05 -30.66
N ARG A 2 11.71 22.51 -29.98
CA ARG A 2 10.76 23.08 -29.01
C ARG A 2 10.17 21.93 -28.15
N PRO A 3 9.83 22.12 -26.86
CA PRO A 3 8.80 21.32 -26.18
C PRO A 3 7.41 21.92 -26.48
N PRO A 4 6.43 21.13 -26.98
CA PRO A 4 5.30 20.85 -26.09
C PRO A 4 4.57 19.51 -26.34
N ARG A 5 4.24 18.80 -25.26
CA ARG A 5 2.93 18.16 -25.08
C ARG A 5 2.39 18.71 -23.76
N PRO A 6 1.34 19.56 -23.79
CA PRO A 6 -0.03 19.03 -23.75
C PRO A 6 -1.09 19.86 -24.50
N THR A 7 -1.97 19.19 -25.25
CA THR A 7 -3.36 19.63 -25.43
C THR A 7 -4.27 18.41 -25.28
N THR A 8 -4.93 18.35 -24.14
CA THR A 8 -6.06 17.48 -23.80
C THR A 8 -7.08 17.51 -24.94
N SER A 9 -7.03 16.50 -25.81
CA SER A 9 -7.97 16.34 -26.93
C SER A 9 -8.77 15.04 -26.78
N ARG A 10 -9.23 14.78 -25.56
CA ARG A 10 -10.50 14.10 -25.32
C ARG A 10 -11.11 14.70 -24.06
N PRO A 11 -12.34 15.25 -24.10
CA PRO A 11 -13.08 15.42 -22.87
C PRO A 11 -13.42 14.00 -22.40
N PHE A 12 -12.64 13.50 -21.45
CA PHE A 12 -13.15 12.44 -20.59
C PHE A 12 -14.14 13.11 -19.65
N SER A 13 -15.40 13.08 -20.04
CA SER A 13 -16.51 13.55 -19.23
C SER A 13 -16.72 12.55 -18.09
N GLU A 14 -16.17 12.82 -16.91
CA GLU A 14 -16.58 12.16 -15.67
C GLU A 14 -16.72 13.18 -14.53
N PRO A 15 -17.64 12.92 -13.59
CA PRO A 15 -18.34 13.95 -12.83
C PRO A 15 -17.46 14.59 -11.77
N GLU A 16 -17.67 15.89 -11.57
CA GLU A 16 -16.98 16.71 -10.57
C GLU A 16 -17.15 16.14 -9.15
N GLY A 17 -16.04 15.78 -8.52
CA GLY A 17 -16.01 15.42 -7.11
C GLY A 17 -14.66 14.84 -6.70
N THR A 18 -13.88 15.65 -5.98
CA THR A 18 -12.54 15.39 -5.41
C THR A 18 -11.35 15.59 -6.35
N THR A 19 -10.52 16.58 -6.01
CA THR A 19 -9.20 16.86 -6.58
C THR A 19 -8.23 15.72 -6.29
N ASN A 20 -8.42 14.56 -6.92
CA ASN A 20 -7.33 13.66 -7.18
C ASN A 20 -6.45 14.35 -8.23
N LYS A 21 -5.28 14.84 -7.82
CA LYS A 21 -4.22 15.18 -8.78
C LYS A 21 -3.81 13.88 -9.45
N HIS A 22 -4.53 13.51 -10.52
CA HIS A 22 -4.18 12.35 -11.33
C HIS A 22 -2.72 12.53 -11.78
N MET A 23 -1.87 11.57 -11.43
CA MET A 23 -0.48 11.58 -11.89
C MET A 23 -0.50 11.18 -13.36
N HIS A 24 -0.25 12.15 -14.23
CA HIS A 24 -0.17 12.00 -15.68
C HIS A 24 1.28 11.83 -16.09
N PHE A 25 1.71 10.58 -16.31
CA PHE A 25 3.08 10.27 -16.69
C PHE A 25 3.34 10.50 -18.18
N GLU A 26 2.29 10.48 -18.99
CA GLU A 26 2.29 10.86 -20.40
C GLU A 26 2.66 12.34 -20.65
N ALA A 27 2.65 13.17 -19.59
CA ALA A 27 3.11 14.55 -19.66
C ALA A 27 4.62 14.69 -19.48
N ASN A 28 5.30 13.66 -18.98
CA ASN A 28 6.75 13.65 -18.80
C ASN A 28 7.43 13.07 -20.03
N PRO A 29 8.55 13.66 -20.50
CA PRO A 29 9.33 13.08 -21.57
C PRO A 29 9.98 11.75 -21.12
N PRO A 30 10.33 10.87 -22.07
CA PRO A 30 10.88 9.54 -21.76
C PRO A 30 12.16 9.60 -20.93
N GLU A 31 13.01 10.63 -21.07
CA GLU A 31 14.20 10.79 -20.22
C GLU A 31 13.86 10.88 -18.73
N VAL A 32 12.70 11.44 -18.38
CA VAL A 32 12.24 11.60 -17.00
C VAL A 32 11.65 10.29 -16.48
N ASN A 33 10.72 9.67 -17.21
CA ASN A 33 10.06 8.43 -16.78
C ASN A 33 11.09 7.28 -16.67
N SER A 34 11.82 7.01 -17.75
CA SER A 34 12.92 6.04 -17.76
C SER A 34 14.01 6.38 -16.74
N GLY A 35 14.43 7.65 -16.68
CA GLY A 35 15.47 8.08 -15.73
C GLY A 35 15.08 7.83 -14.28
N ASN A 36 13.84 8.13 -13.90
CA ASN A 36 13.34 7.88 -12.54
C ASN A 36 13.25 6.39 -12.22
N MET A 37 12.84 5.55 -13.19
CA MET A 37 12.68 4.11 -12.98
C MET A 37 14.01 3.36 -12.83
N TYR A 38 15.05 3.80 -13.54
CA TYR A 38 16.40 3.24 -13.43
C TYR A 38 17.24 3.87 -12.32
N ALA A 39 16.78 4.99 -11.75
CA ALA A 39 17.38 5.58 -10.56
C ALA A 39 16.93 4.85 -9.28
N GLY A 40 17.62 5.16 -8.18
CA GLY A 40 17.26 4.70 -6.84
C GLY A 40 17.90 3.37 -6.42
N PRO A 41 17.64 2.94 -5.17
CA PRO A 41 18.34 1.84 -4.52
C PRO A 41 17.78 0.45 -4.85
N GLY A 42 16.67 0.34 -5.58
CA GLY A 42 15.99 -0.93 -5.85
C GLY A 42 15.07 -1.41 -4.70
N PRO A 43 14.55 -2.66 -4.79
CA PRO A 43 13.48 -3.16 -3.92
C PRO A 43 13.96 -3.78 -2.60
N ASP A 44 15.26 -3.85 -2.33
CA ASP A 44 15.79 -4.56 -1.15
C ASP A 44 15.17 -4.10 0.19
N SER A 45 14.92 -2.79 0.32
CA SER A 45 14.25 -2.24 1.51
C SER A 45 12.79 -2.70 1.65
N LEU A 46 12.09 -2.94 0.54
CA LEU A 46 10.73 -3.51 0.54
C LEU A 46 10.76 -4.97 0.97
N TRP A 47 11.74 -5.76 0.52
CA TRP A 47 11.90 -7.15 0.95
C TRP A 47 12.23 -7.28 2.44
N ALA A 48 13.09 -6.39 2.95
CA ALA A 48 13.36 -6.30 4.38
C ALA A 48 12.10 -5.96 5.18
N ALA A 49 11.28 -5.02 4.67
CA ALA A 49 10.00 -4.67 5.28
C ALA A 49 8.99 -5.84 5.24
N ALA A 50 8.84 -6.54 4.11
CA ALA A 50 8.00 -7.73 4.00
C ALA A 50 8.37 -8.79 5.03
N SER A 51 9.67 -9.07 5.19
CA SER A 51 10.18 -10.01 6.18
C SER A 51 9.82 -9.58 7.61
N ALA A 52 9.94 -8.29 7.93
CA ALA A 52 9.55 -7.75 9.24
C ALA A 52 8.04 -7.87 9.50
N TRP A 53 7.20 -7.60 8.49
CA TRP A 53 5.76 -7.75 8.59
C TRP A 53 5.35 -9.21 8.78
N ARG A 54 5.99 -10.16 8.08
CA ARG A 54 5.77 -11.60 8.29
C ARG A 54 6.12 -12.03 9.72
N SER A 55 7.23 -11.52 10.27
CA SER A 55 7.58 -11.78 11.67
C SER A 55 6.53 -11.22 12.63
N LEU A 56 6.04 -10.00 12.38
CA LEU A 56 5.00 -9.39 13.20
C LEU A 56 3.69 -10.19 13.16
N ASP A 57 3.25 -10.65 11.99
CA ASP A 57 2.08 -11.52 11.84
C ASP A 57 2.23 -12.81 12.66
N THR A 58 3.40 -13.45 12.58
CA THR A 58 3.72 -14.67 13.34
C THR A 58 3.61 -14.44 14.85
N GLU A 59 4.22 -13.37 15.36
CA GLU A 59 4.20 -13.02 16.78
C GLU A 59 2.79 -12.64 17.25
N MET A 60 2.05 -11.85 16.48
CA MET A 60 0.69 -11.44 16.84
C MET A 60 -0.30 -12.61 16.82
N THR A 61 -0.14 -13.54 15.89
CA THR A 61 -0.88 -14.81 15.89
C THR A 61 -0.56 -15.65 17.14
N ALA A 62 0.70 -15.67 17.60
CA ALA A 62 1.06 -16.32 18.85
C ALA A 62 0.43 -15.63 20.08
N VAL A 63 0.42 -14.29 20.10
CA VAL A 63 -0.27 -13.49 21.13
C VAL A 63 -1.77 -13.80 21.17
N GLN A 64 -2.43 -13.87 20.01
CA GLN A 64 -3.85 -14.23 19.91
C GLN A 64 -4.13 -15.60 20.54
N ARG A 65 -3.32 -16.60 20.22
CA ARG A 65 -3.44 -17.96 20.80
C ARG A 65 -3.22 -17.94 22.32
N MET A 66 -2.20 -17.22 22.79
CA MET A 66 -1.90 -17.09 24.22
C MET A 66 -3.03 -16.39 24.98
N PHE A 67 -3.61 -15.34 24.40
CA PHE A 67 -4.71 -14.60 24.99
C PHE A 67 -5.95 -15.49 25.13
N ASN A 68 -6.34 -16.19 24.06
CA ASN A 68 -7.46 -17.13 24.09
C ASN A 68 -7.24 -18.26 25.10
N ARG A 69 -6.02 -18.79 25.19
CA ARG A 69 -5.67 -19.80 26.20
C ARG A 69 -5.83 -19.27 27.62
N THR A 70 -5.40 -18.04 27.87
CA THR A 70 -5.53 -17.39 29.19
C THR A 70 -7.00 -17.24 29.58
N LEU A 71 -7.86 -16.83 28.64
CA LEU A 71 -9.30 -16.75 28.87
C LEU A 71 -9.92 -18.11 29.20
N LEU A 72 -9.51 -19.19 28.51
CA LEU A 72 -9.98 -20.54 28.81
C LEU A 72 -9.54 -20.99 30.22
N CYS A 73 -8.28 -20.76 30.60
CA CYS A 73 -7.81 -21.07 31.95
C CYS A 73 -8.54 -20.27 33.03
N LEU A 74 -8.87 -18.99 32.75
CA LEU A 74 -9.64 -18.15 33.67
C LEU A 74 -11.06 -18.67 33.85
N MET A 75 -11.72 -19.10 32.77
CA MET A 75 -13.06 -19.69 32.83
C MET A 75 -13.09 -21.02 33.60
N ASP A 76 -12.02 -21.81 33.51
CA ASP A 76 -11.89 -23.07 34.25
C ASP A 76 -11.69 -22.83 35.76
N ALA A 77 -10.83 -21.87 36.10
CA ALA A 77 -10.49 -21.54 37.48
C ALA A 77 -11.55 -20.69 38.21
N TRP A 78 -12.34 -19.89 37.49
CA TRP A 78 -13.31 -18.97 38.07
C TRP A 78 -14.65 -19.01 37.34
N GLN A 79 -15.68 -19.46 38.06
CA GLN A 79 -17.04 -19.62 37.55
C GLN A 79 -18.03 -18.72 38.30
N GLY A 80 -19.09 -18.31 37.61
CA GLY A 80 -20.20 -17.53 38.17
C GLY A 80 -20.52 -16.27 37.36
N PRO A 81 -21.57 -15.52 37.76
CA PRO A 81 -22.08 -14.38 36.98
C PRO A 81 -21.02 -13.30 36.68
N ALA A 82 -20.11 -13.04 37.62
CA ALA A 82 -19.03 -12.08 37.44
C ALA A 82 -17.97 -12.56 36.42
N ALA A 83 -17.61 -13.85 36.43
CA ALA A 83 -16.72 -14.43 35.43
C ALA A 83 -17.35 -14.34 34.02
N THR A 84 -18.64 -14.67 33.89
CA THR A 84 -19.38 -14.52 32.63
C THR A 84 -19.36 -13.07 32.14
N GLN A 85 -19.56 -12.09 33.02
CA GLN A 85 -19.51 -10.67 32.65
C GLN A 85 -18.14 -10.26 32.09
N VAL A 86 -17.03 -10.71 32.69
CA VAL A 86 -15.67 -10.45 32.20
C VAL A 86 -15.45 -11.09 30.82
N MET A 87 -15.94 -12.32 30.61
CA MET A 87 -15.83 -12.98 29.32
C MET A 87 -16.61 -12.27 28.22
N GLU A 88 -17.85 -11.83 28.50
CA GLU A 88 -18.65 -11.03 27.57
C GLU A 88 -17.95 -9.70 27.21
N ALA A 89 -17.39 -9.01 28.21
CA ALA A 89 -16.67 -7.76 28.01
C ALA A 89 -15.39 -7.92 27.16
N THR A 90 -14.81 -9.12 27.14
CA THR A 90 -13.56 -9.40 26.39
C THR A 90 -13.80 -9.73 24.91
N LYS A 91 -15.02 -10.15 24.53
CA LYS A 91 -15.35 -10.54 23.14
C LYS A 91 -14.98 -9.50 22.07
N PRO A 92 -15.25 -8.19 22.24
CA PRO A 92 -14.87 -7.19 21.24
C PRO A 92 -13.37 -7.15 20.98
N PHE A 93 -12.56 -7.29 22.04
CA PHE A 93 -11.10 -7.30 21.92
C PHE A 93 -10.59 -8.56 21.22
N VAL A 94 -11.14 -9.74 21.54
CA VAL A 94 -10.78 -11.00 20.85
C VAL A 94 -11.10 -10.91 19.35
N ARG A 95 -12.26 -10.35 18.99
CA ARG A 95 -12.63 -10.13 17.58
C ARG A 95 -11.66 -9.17 16.91
N TRP A 96 -11.38 -8.03 17.54
CA TRP A 96 -10.41 -7.06 17.03
C TRP A 96 -9.03 -7.69 16.82
N LEU A 97 -8.56 -8.51 17.77
CA LEU A 97 -7.25 -9.16 17.67
C LEU A 97 -7.22 -10.18 16.51
N ALA A 98 -8.33 -10.85 16.23
CA ALA A 98 -8.45 -11.72 15.06
C ALA A 98 -8.42 -10.92 13.75
N GLU A 99 -9.19 -9.82 13.65
CA GLU A 99 -9.18 -8.90 12.50
C GLU A 99 -7.77 -8.32 12.26
N LEU A 100 -7.03 -7.99 13.33
CA LEU A 100 -5.66 -7.50 13.24
C LEU A 100 -4.71 -8.54 12.64
N CYS A 101 -4.80 -9.81 13.06
CA CYS A 101 -3.96 -10.88 12.52
C CYS A 101 -4.26 -11.12 11.02
N GLU A 102 -5.54 -11.07 10.63
CA GLU A 102 -5.93 -11.16 9.23
C GLU A 102 -5.30 -10.01 8.41
N GLN A 103 -5.43 -8.77 8.87
CA GLN A 103 -4.81 -7.60 8.22
C GLN A 103 -3.27 -7.72 8.14
N LEU A 104 -2.61 -8.23 9.18
CA LEU A 104 -1.15 -8.41 9.19
C LEU A 104 -0.68 -9.41 8.13
N SER A 105 -1.43 -10.49 7.93
CA SER A 105 -1.11 -11.51 6.92
C SER A 105 -1.15 -10.96 5.48
N GLU A 106 -1.95 -9.92 5.23
CA GLU A 106 -2.07 -9.29 3.91
C GLU A 106 -0.90 -8.38 3.56
N VAL A 107 -0.25 -7.75 4.56
CA VAL A 107 0.75 -6.70 4.32
C VAL A 107 1.91 -7.21 3.46
N GLU A 108 2.45 -8.37 3.82
CA GLU A 108 3.52 -8.99 3.05
C GLU A 108 3.10 -9.29 1.62
N MET A 109 1.90 -9.85 1.42
CA MET A 109 1.39 -10.20 0.11
C MET A 109 1.32 -8.97 -0.80
N GLN A 110 0.85 -7.84 -0.27
CA GLN A 110 0.78 -6.59 -1.06
C GLN A 110 2.16 -5.98 -1.34
N ILE A 111 3.12 -6.09 -0.41
CA ILE A 111 4.50 -5.66 -0.67
C ILE A 111 5.09 -6.42 -1.86
N TYR A 112 4.86 -7.74 -1.96
CA TYR A 112 5.29 -8.50 -3.13
C TYR A 112 4.57 -8.09 -4.42
N GLN A 113 3.29 -7.71 -4.38
CA GLN A 113 2.62 -7.19 -5.59
C GLN A 113 3.22 -5.86 -6.05
N ILE A 114 3.55 -4.96 -5.11
CA ILE A 114 4.19 -3.68 -5.40
C ILE A 114 5.56 -3.89 -6.03
N GLU A 115 6.35 -4.83 -5.48
CA GLU A 115 7.66 -5.17 -6.03
C GLU A 115 7.55 -5.76 -7.44
N ARG A 116 6.66 -6.72 -7.68
CA ARG A 116 6.42 -7.26 -9.03
C ARG A 116 6.01 -6.19 -10.03
N ALA A 117 5.20 -5.23 -9.59
CA ALA A 117 4.80 -4.09 -10.42
C ALA A 117 6.01 -3.20 -10.76
N TYR A 118 6.92 -2.97 -9.80
CA TYR A 118 8.16 -2.22 -10.02
C TYR A 118 9.10 -2.95 -10.99
N GLU A 119 9.33 -4.24 -10.80
CA GLU A 119 10.23 -5.03 -11.67
C GLU A 119 9.71 -5.12 -13.09
N TRP A 120 8.38 -5.27 -13.26
CA TRP A 120 7.74 -5.20 -14.55
C TRP A 120 7.93 -3.83 -15.18
N ALA A 121 7.57 -2.76 -14.48
CA ALA A 121 7.68 -1.40 -15.00
C ALA A 121 9.11 -1.07 -15.42
N ARG A 122 10.11 -1.42 -14.60
CA ARG A 122 11.53 -1.23 -14.90
C ARG A 122 12.00 -1.97 -16.15
N ARG A 123 11.41 -3.13 -16.45
CA ARG A 123 11.75 -3.91 -17.65
C ARG A 123 11.11 -3.34 -18.91
N GLU A 124 9.88 -2.84 -18.80
CA GLU A 124 9.10 -2.36 -19.95
C GLU A 124 9.40 -0.91 -20.32
N VAL A 125 9.76 -0.03 -19.37
CA VAL A 125 10.18 1.34 -19.74
C VAL A 125 11.36 1.32 -20.70
N VAL A 126 11.41 2.30 -21.58
CA VAL A 126 12.47 2.42 -22.58
C VAL A 126 13.81 2.55 -21.87
N HIS A 127 14.80 1.76 -22.29
CA HIS A 127 16.10 1.84 -21.63
C HIS A 127 16.75 3.22 -21.94
N PRO A 128 17.30 3.96 -20.94
CA PRO A 128 17.83 5.31 -21.15
C PRO A 128 18.84 5.42 -22.31
N THR A 129 19.67 4.40 -22.53
CA THR A 129 20.62 4.35 -23.65
C THR A 129 19.94 4.41 -25.03
N GLN A 130 18.74 3.86 -25.20
CA GLN A 130 18.01 3.93 -26.47
C GLN A 130 17.56 5.37 -26.76
N ILE A 131 17.00 6.04 -25.75
CA ILE A 131 16.60 7.45 -25.83
C ILE A 131 17.82 8.31 -26.20
N TYR A 132 18.94 8.14 -25.49
CA TYR A 132 20.16 8.92 -25.79
C TYR A 132 20.72 8.66 -27.19
N ARG A 133 20.63 7.43 -27.71
CA ARG A 133 21.07 7.10 -29.08
C ARG A 133 20.22 7.81 -30.12
N ASN A 134 18.89 7.74 -30.01
CA ASN A 134 17.97 8.45 -30.89
C ASN A 134 18.28 9.97 -30.92
N ARG A 135 18.45 10.57 -29.73
CA ARG A 135 18.79 12.01 -29.64
C ARG A 135 20.13 12.35 -30.29
N ALA A 136 21.15 11.51 -30.08
CA ALA A 136 22.49 11.73 -30.64
C ALA A 136 22.50 11.58 -32.16
N GLU A 137 21.81 10.57 -32.69
CA GLU A 137 21.70 10.33 -34.14
C GLU A 137 20.96 11.47 -34.83
N LYS A 138 19.85 11.94 -34.24
CA LYS A 138 19.11 13.09 -34.76
C LYS A 138 20.00 14.34 -34.84
N TRP A 139 20.78 14.61 -33.80
CA TRP A 139 21.74 15.71 -33.79
C TRP A 139 22.79 15.61 -34.91
N LEU A 140 23.31 14.41 -35.16
CA LEU A 140 24.26 14.17 -36.26
C LEU A 140 23.61 14.44 -37.63
N LEU A 141 22.39 13.96 -37.85
CA LEU A 141 21.67 14.14 -39.10
C LEU A 141 21.38 15.62 -39.37
N ILE A 142 20.93 16.37 -38.35
CA ILE A 142 20.68 17.82 -38.44
C ILE A 142 21.95 18.56 -38.85
N ASN A 143 23.09 18.26 -38.21
CA ASN A 143 24.36 18.92 -38.52
C ASN A 143 24.84 18.67 -39.95
N ASN A 144 24.44 17.55 -40.56
CA ASN A 144 24.78 17.19 -41.94
C ASN A 144 23.66 17.51 -42.96
N ASN A 145 22.62 18.29 -42.57
CA ASN A 145 21.42 18.47 -43.39
C ASN A 145 21.37 19.79 -44.19
N VAL A 146 22.51 20.31 -44.65
CA VAL A 146 22.58 21.59 -45.38
C VAL A 146 21.71 21.59 -46.65
N LEU A 147 21.57 20.43 -47.30
CA LEU A 147 20.79 20.25 -48.53
C LEU A 147 19.37 19.68 -48.28
N GLY A 148 18.96 19.48 -47.02
CA GLY A 148 17.64 18.92 -46.68
C GLY A 148 17.46 17.42 -46.98
N GLN A 149 18.52 16.71 -47.40
CA GLN A 149 18.45 15.30 -47.79
C GLN A 149 18.11 14.36 -46.61
N ASN A 150 18.41 14.76 -45.39
CA ASN A 150 18.17 13.95 -44.19
C ASN A 150 16.80 14.21 -43.56
N ASN A 151 15.93 15.04 -44.16
CA ASN A 151 14.64 15.41 -43.58
C ASN A 151 13.75 14.21 -43.23
N ALA A 152 13.72 13.18 -44.09
CA ALA A 152 12.93 11.97 -43.84
C ALA A 152 13.46 11.19 -42.63
N ALA A 153 14.76 10.92 -42.59
CA ALA A 153 15.39 10.21 -41.46
C ALA A 153 15.29 10.98 -40.13
N ILE A 154 15.33 12.32 -40.17
CA ILE A 154 15.09 13.15 -38.97
C ILE A 154 13.64 12.99 -38.48
N ALA A 155 12.67 12.92 -39.40
CA ALA A 155 11.26 12.72 -39.06
C ALA A 155 11.01 11.31 -38.50
N ASP A 156 11.68 10.29 -39.04
CA ASP A 156 11.61 8.92 -38.53
C ASP A 156 12.13 8.83 -37.08
N LEU A 157 13.25 9.50 -36.77
CA LEU A 157 13.77 9.59 -35.39
C LEU A 157 12.85 10.40 -34.46
N ASP A 158 12.16 11.41 -34.96
CA ASP A 158 11.16 12.14 -34.18
C ASP A 158 9.96 11.23 -33.83
N GLN A 159 9.49 10.44 -34.79
CA GLN A 159 8.41 9.49 -34.55
C GLN A 159 8.84 8.40 -33.55
N GLU A 160 10.03 7.82 -33.70
CA GLU A 160 10.55 6.83 -32.74
C GLU A 160 10.64 7.40 -31.32
N TYR A 161 11.04 8.67 -31.18
CA TYR A 161 11.08 9.34 -29.89
C TYR A 161 9.68 9.58 -29.31
N ASP A 162 8.69 9.91 -30.14
CA ASP A 162 7.30 10.02 -29.71
C ASP A 162 6.74 8.66 -29.27
N ASP A 163 7.12 7.57 -29.94
CA ASP A 163 6.79 6.21 -29.54
C ASP A 163 7.41 5.87 -28.17
N PHE A 164 8.66 6.28 -27.90
CA PHE A 164 9.27 6.13 -26.57
C PHE A 164 8.51 6.91 -25.49
N TRP A 165 8.02 8.11 -25.81
CA TRP A 165 7.25 8.93 -24.89
C TRP A 165 5.93 8.24 -24.52
N ASP A 166 5.19 7.76 -25.52
CA ASP A 166 3.92 7.09 -25.30
C ASP A 166 4.10 5.77 -24.52
N GLU A 167 5.07 4.92 -24.89
CA GLU A 167 5.40 3.67 -24.18
C GLU A 167 5.69 3.91 -22.69
N ASP A 168 6.61 4.83 -22.38
CA ASP A 168 6.94 5.16 -20.98
C ASP A 168 5.72 5.68 -20.21
N GLY A 169 4.86 6.46 -20.87
CA GLY A 169 3.62 6.96 -20.30
C GLY A 169 2.65 5.83 -19.93
N GLU A 170 2.47 4.85 -20.82
CA GLU A 170 1.61 3.69 -20.60
C GLU A 170 2.14 2.77 -19.51
N VAL A 171 3.44 2.44 -19.55
CA VAL A 171 4.09 1.61 -18.53
C VAL A 171 3.94 2.23 -17.14
N MET A 172 4.16 3.55 -17.02
CA MET A 172 4.03 4.24 -15.73
C MET A 172 2.58 4.38 -15.25
N ARG A 173 1.62 4.51 -16.17
CA ARG A 173 0.19 4.46 -15.85
C ARG A 173 -0.18 3.11 -15.24
N ASP A 174 0.23 2.03 -15.88
CA ASP A 174 -0.10 0.67 -15.46
C ASP A 174 0.62 0.30 -14.16
N TYR A 175 1.87 0.76 -13.99
CA TYR A 175 2.59 0.66 -12.72
C TYR A 175 1.82 1.33 -11.58
N ARG A 176 1.37 2.57 -11.78
CA ARG A 176 0.56 3.31 -10.80
C ARG A 176 -0.72 2.56 -10.46
N LEU A 177 -1.43 2.01 -11.44
CA LEU A 177 -2.66 1.26 -11.21
C LEU A 177 -2.41 0.02 -10.34
N ARG A 178 -1.40 -0.80 -10.68
CA ARG A 178 -1.03 -1.99 -9.90
C ARG A 178 -0.63 -1.65 -8.47
N VAL A 179 0.16 -0.60 -8.27
CA VAL A 179 0.53 -0.14 -6.92
C VAL A 179 -0.69 0.38 -6.16
N SER A 180 -1.56 1.14 -6.82
CA SER A 180 -2.80 1.63 -6.22
C SER A 180 -3.71 0.49 -5.77
N ASP A 181 -3.85 -0.56 -6.60
CA ASP A 181 -4.67 -1.72 -6.28
C ASP A 181 -4.12 -2.51 -5.09
N ALA A 182 -2.80 -2.71 -5.04
CA ALA A 182 -2.13 -3.39 -3.93
C ALA A 182 -2.28 -2.60 -2.61
N LEU A 183 -2.10 -1.27 -2.66
CA LEU A 183 -2.30 -0.41 -1.49
C LEU A 183 -3.76 -0.34 -1.04
N ALA A 184 -4.72 -0.45 -1.96
CA ALA A 184 -6.15 -0.45 -1.62
C ALA A 184 -6.58 -1.68 -0.80
N GLN A 185 -5.83 -2.79 -0.88
CA GLN A 185 -6.06 -3.95 -0.01
C GLN A 185 -5.62 -3.69 1.43
N LEU A 186 -4.67 -2.77 1.66
CA LEU A 186 -4.15 -2.46 2.99
C LEU A 186 -5.10 -1.53 3.73
N THR A 187 -6.07 -2.12 4.43
CA THR A 187 -7.06 -1.37 5.19
C THR A 187 -6.45 -0.65 6.40
N PRO A 188 -6.99 0.53 6.81
CA PRO A 188 -6.48 1.24 7.98
C PRO A 188 -6.59 0.44 9.28
N TRP A 189 -5.55 0.53 10.11
CA TRP A 189 -5.52 -0.08 11.45
C TRP A 189 -6.59 0.55 12.35
N LYS A 190 -7.43 -0.30 12.96
CA LYS A 190 -8.43 0.14 13.94
C LYS A 190 -7.84 0.11 15.35
N PRO A 191 -8.17 1.08 16.23
CA PRO A 191 -7.76 1.02 17.62
C PRO A 191 -8.42 -0.16 18.35
N PRO A 192 -7.74 -0.79 19.34
CA PRO A 192 -8.32 -1.86 20.12
C PRO A 192 -9.51 -1.36 20.95
N PRO A 193 -10.63 -2.09 21.00
CA PRO A 193 -11.72 -1.75 21.90
C PRO A 193 -11.31 -2.02 23.36
N PRO A 194 -11.78 -1.20 24.33
CA PRO A 194 -11.50 -1.44 25.74
C PRO A 194 -12.19 -2.73 26.22
N ILE A 195 -11.50 -3.50 27.07
CA ILE A 195 -12.10 -4.66 27.77
C ILE A 195 -12.84 -4.19 29.03
N ALA A 196 -12.22 -3.29 29.80
CA ALA A 196 -12.83 -2.66 30.96
C ALA A 196 -12.83 -1.15 30.75
N ASN A 197 -14.01 -0.53 30.79
CA ASN A 197 -14.11 0.90 31.06
C ASN A 197 -14.03 1.11 32.57
N LYS A 198 -13.77 2.34 33.04
CA LYS A 198 -14.00 2.73 34.45
C LYS A 198 -15.48 2.59 34.76
N THR A 199 -15.95 1.37 34.96
CA THR A 199 -17.32 1.06 35.28
C THR A 199 -17.31 0.69 36.76
N GLY A 200 -18.06 1.44 37.56
CA GLY A 200 -18.27 1.16 38.98
C GLY A 200 -19.12 -0.10 39.17
N LEU A 201 -18.69 -1.24 38.60
CA LEU A 201 -19.46 -2.48 38.47
C LEU A 201 -19.44 -3.37 39.71
N VAL A 202 -18.88 -2.89 40.82
CA VAL A 202 -19.07 -3.55 42.10
C VAL A 202 -19.82 -2.59 43.01
N ALA A 203 -21.14 -2.75 43.10
CA ALA A 203 -21.83 -2.32 44.31
C ALA A 203 -21.23 -3.14 45.47
N PRO A 204 -20.73 -2.50 46.55
CA PRO A 204 -20.15 -3.24 47.67
C PRO A 204 -21.18 -4.26 48.18
N ALA A 205 -20.76 -5.52 48.29
CA ALA A 205 -21.60 -6.56 48.85
C ALA A 205 -22.04 -6.12 50.26
N PRO A 206 -23.34 -6.17 50.60
CA PRO A 206 -23.77 -5.83 51.94
C PRO A 206 -23.12 -6.82 52.91
N LEU A 207 -22.40 -6.29 53.90
CA LEU A 207 -21.91 -7.08 55.03
C LEU A 207 -23.12 -7.79 55.64
N SER A 208 -23.12 -9.12 55.61
CA SER A 208 -24.15 -9.90 56.28
C SER A 208 -24.00 -9.68 57.77
N THR A 209 -24.87 -8.85 58.34
CA THR A 209 -25.01 -8.72 59.80
C THR A 209 -25.47 -10.07 60.33
N VAL A 210 -24.55 -10.84 60.90
CA VAL A 210 -24.90 -12.00 61.71
C VAL A 210 -25.72 -11.47 62.89
N LEU A 211 -27.03 -11.66 62.82
CA LEU A 211 -27.93 -11.44 63.94
C LEU A 211 -27.50 -12.39 65.06
N SER A 212 -26.83 -11.86 66.07
CA SER A 212 -26.64 -12.52 67.36
C SER A 212 -28.02 -12.68 68.00
N ARG A 213 -28.63 -13.84 67.77
CA ARG A 213 -29.78 -14.31 68.54
C ARG A 213 -29.27 -14.71 69.92
N THR A 214 -29.47 -13.85 70.91
CA THR A 214 -29.49 -14.25 72.32
C THR A 214 -30.76 -13.71 72.94
N GLY A 215 -31.72 -14.60 73.11
CA GLY A 215 -32.80 -14.43 74.09
C GLY A 215 -32.43 -15.18 75.36
N ALA A 216 -32.58 -14.49 76.48
CA ALA A 216 -33.07 -14.97 77.78
C ALA A 216 -33.31 -13.74 78.65
#